data_AF-A0A3B5Y642-F1
#
_entry.id   AF-A0A3B5Y642-F1
#
_cell.length_a   1.000
_cell.length_b   1.000
_cell.length_c   1.000
_cell.angle_alpha   90.00
_cell.angle_beta   90.00
_cell.angle_gamma   90.00
#
_symmetry.space_group_name_H-M   'P 1'
#
loop_
_entity.id
_entity.type
_entity.pdbx_description
1 polymer ?
#
loop_
_entity_poly.entity_id
_entity_poly.type
_entity_poly.pdbx_seq_one_letter_code
_entity_poly.pdbx_strand_id
1 'polypeptide(L)'
;MAETTENEYHTDEEEDLVGEEEGGTGIEGEEGGGAGEKRKRPLNKSLGGFSKRGVCYLSRVPPHMNPSHVRQIFSKYGEVQRIYLVPEGQGHRKHSNVKAKAYSEGWVEFAKKSVAKRVANLLNGEQIGGKKRSSFYYDIWNIKYLRKFKWDDLVGEIAEKTHIREQKLTLEITAAKKQRDHYLSNAEKSRTQKFIRERIEKCNGSATGTDPCVATGKRFRGDTIPREIKLKWI
;
A
#
# COMPACT_ATOMS: atom_id res chain seq x y z
N MET A 1 24.50 -26.76 -38.75
CA MET A 1 24.43 -27.47 -37.47
C MET A 1 25.08 -26.57 -36.44
N ALA A 2 24.27 -25.88 -35.65
CA ALA A 2 24.73 -25.09 -34.51
C ALA A 2 23.78 -25.45 -33.36
N GLU A 3 24.29 -26.26 -32.44
CA GLU A 3 23.63 -26.70 -31.23
C GLU A 3 23.65 -25.56 -30.21
N THR A 4 22.48 -25.17 -29.71
CA THR A 4 22.35 -24.30 -28.53
C THR A 4 21.97 -25.18 -27.36
N THR A 5 22.89 -25.23 -26.41
CA THR A 5 22.82 -25.91 -25.12
C THR A 5 21.61 -25.47 -24.30
N GLU A 6 20.76 -26.44 -23.98
CA GLU A 6 19.67 -26.35 -23.02
C GLU A 6 20.26 -26.44 -21.60
N ASN A 7 20.02 -25.42 -20.76
CA ASN A 7 20.20 -25.56 -19.32
C ASN A 7 19.31 -24.55 -18.60
N GLU A 8 18.08 -24.94 -18.29
CA GLU A 8 17.36 -24.40 -17.15
C GLU A 8 16.66 -25.55 -16.41
N TYR A 9 17.31 -25.96 -15.32
CA TYR A 9 16.72 -26.72 -14.22
C TYR A 9 15.65 -25.85 -13.58
N HIS A 10 14.39 -26.30 -13.62
CA HIS A 10 13.32 -25.76 -12.78
C HIS A 10 13.19 -26.68 -11.58
N THR A 11 13.69 -26.22 -10.42
CA THR A 11 13.53 -26.91 -9.14
C THR A 11 12.20 -26.49 -8.55
N ASP A 12 11.30 -27.45 -8.35
CA ASP A 12 10.07 -27.31 -7.58
C ASP A 12 10.43 -27.03 -6.11
N GLU A 13 10.09 -25.84 -5.61
CA GLU A 13 10.00 -25.58 -4.18
C GLU A 13 8.58 -25.10 -3.87
N GLU A 14 7.76 -26.05 -3.41
CA GLU A 14 6.57 -25.76 -2.63
C GLU A 14 7.00 -25.28 -1.24
N GLU A 15 6.54 -24.09 -0.83
CA GLU A 15 6.39 -23.79 0.59
C GLU A 15 5.02 -23.13 0.85
N ASP A 16 4.31 -23.75 1.80
CA ASP A 16 3.03 -23.40 2.38
C ASP A 16 3.02 -22.02 3.05
N LEU A 17 1.97 -21.24 2.81
CA LEU A 17 1.58 -20.14 3.70
C LEU A 17 0.06 -20.14 3.91
N VAL A 18 -0.33 -20.58 5.10
CA VAL A 18 -1.69 -20.67 5.64
C VAL A 18 -1.93 -19.51 6.63
N GLY A 19 -3.13 -18.92 6.59
CA GLY A 19 -3.71 -18.05 7.63
C GLY A 19 -3.71 -16.56 7.26
N GLU A 20 -4.78 -15.78 7.37
CA GLU A 20 -6.10 -15.92 8.02
C GLU A 20 -7.07 -14.94 7.33
N GLU A 21 -8.36 -15.29 7.19
CA GLU A 21 -9.44 -14.28 7.26
C GLU A 21 -10.60 -14.85 8.08
N GLU A 22 -11.12 -13.98 8.94
CA GLU A 22 -12.13 -14.24 9.96
C GLU A 22 -13.56 -14.40 9.40
N GLY A 23 -14.39 -15.08 10.20
CA GLY A 23 -15.58 -14.40 10.74
C GLY A 23 -16.92 -14.78 10.10
N GLY A 24 -17.66 -15.67 10.76
CA GLY A 24 -19.04 -15.97 10.40
C GLY A 24 -19.80 -16.82 11.41
N THR A 25 -19.86 -16.41 12.68
CA THR A 25 -20.70 -17.08 13.69
C THR A 25 -22.03 -16.35 13.81
N GLY A 26 -23.11 -16.98 13.32
CA GLY A 26 -24.48 -16.62 13.68
C GLY A 26 -24.80 -17.14 15.08
N ILE A 27 -25.28 -16.26 15.95
CA ILE A 27 -25.82 -16.60 17.27
C ILE A 27 -27.28 -16.17 17.30
N GLU A 28 -28.16 -17.13 17.60
CA GLU A 28 -29.55 -16.90 18.01
C GLU A 28 -29.62 -16.86 19.55
N GLY A 29 -30.35 -15.86 20.08
CA GLY A 29 -31.09 -15.87 21.36
C GLY A 29 -30.33 -15.87 22.70
N GLU A 30 -30.37 -14.75 23.44
CA GLU A 30 -31.19 -14.60 24.67
C GLU A 30 -30.94 -13.25 25.39
N GLU A 31 -31.96 -12.84 26.16
CA GLU A 31 -32.13 -11.56 26.87
C GLU A 31 -31.16 -11.34 28.05
N GLY A 32 -30.89 -10.08 28.37
CA GLY A 32 -30.27 -9.68 29.64
C GLY A 32 -29.95 -8.18 29.70
N GLY A 33 -30.69 -7.44 30.52
CA GLY A 33 -30.64 -5.99 30.63
C GLY A 33 -29.33 -5.39 31.17
N GLY A 34 -29.14 -4.10 30.87
CA GLY A 34 -28.06 -3.28 31.44
C GLY A 34 -27.96 -1.92 30.77
N ALA A 35 -28.57 -0.90 31.38
CA ALA A 35 -28.46 0.50 30.99
C ALA A 35 -27.00 0.96 30.98
N GLY A 36 -26.52 1.40 29.82
CA GLY A 36 -25.16 1.91 29.63
C GLY A 36 -25.15 2.95 28.53
N GLU A 37 -25.48 4.19 28.90
CA GLU A 37 -25.47 5.37 28.05
C GLU A 37 -24.12 5.52 27.33
N LYS A 38 -24.07 5.17 26.04
CA LYS A 38 -22.91 5.38 25.17
C LYS A 38 -22.72 6.89 25.03
N ARG A 39 -21.91 7.45 25.94
CA ARG A 39 -21.41 8.83 25.88
C ARG A 39 -20.73 9.04 24.52
N LYS A 40 -21.47 9.62 23.57
CA LYS A 40 -20.90 10.17 22.35
C LYS A 40 -19.92 11.25 22.80
N ARG A 41 -18.62 10.94 22.77
CA ARG A 41 -17.57 11.93 23.01
C ARG A 41 -17.78 13.04 21.97
N PRO A 42 -18.04 14.30 22.37
CA PRO A 42 -18.29 15.35 21.40
C PRO A 42 -17.00 15.59 20.60
N LEU A 43 -17.02 15.22 19.33
CA LEU A 43 -15.92 15.32 18.36
C LEU A 43 -15.60 16.76 17.96
N ASN A 44 -16.04 17.75 18.76
CA ASN A 44 -16.20 19.13 18.33
C ASN A 44 -15.31 20.11 19.10
N LYS A 45 -14.39 19.64 19.97
CA LYS A 45 -13.53 20.53 20.77
C LYS A 45 -12.11 20.70 20.21
N SER A 46 -11.73 19.97 19.16
CA SER A 46 -10.37 19.99 18.62
C SER A 46 -10.12 21.05 17.53
N LEU A 47 -11.18 21.53 16.85
CA LEU A 47 -11.04 22.44 15.69
C LEU A 47 -10.56 23.85 16.07
N GLY A 48 -10.89 24.33 17.26
CA GLY A 48 -10.47 25.66 17.74
C GLY A 48 -8.97 25.79 18.03
N GLY A 49 -8.25 24.66 18.11
CA GLY A 49 -6.81 24.65 18.38
C GLY A 49 -5.96 24.93 17.14
N PHE A 50 -6.41 24.58 15.93
CA PHE A 50 -5.56 24.55 14.74
C PHE A 50 -5.08 25.93 14.29
N SER A 51 -5.90 26.98 14.44
CA SER A 51 -5.53 28.35 14.03
C SER A 51 -4.43 28.97 14.90
N LYS A 52 -4.24 28.43 16.11
CA LYS A 52 -3.19 28.87 17.03
C LYS A 52 -1.87 28.13 16.80
N ARG A 53 -1.87 27.01 16.08
CA ARG A 53 -0.69 26.19 15.83
C ARG A 53 0.26 26.87 14.85
N GLY A 54 1.53 26.51 14.94
CA GLY A 54 2.55 26.98 14.01
C GLY A 54 3.50 25.84 13.67
N VAL A 55 3.91 25.79 12.40
CA VAL A 55 4.84 24.78 11.90
C VAL A 55 6.20 25.42 11.64
N CYS A 56 7.24 24.73 12.07
CA CYS A 56 8.64 25.04 11.74
C CYS A 56 9.17 24.00 10.76
N TYR A 57 9.87 24.49 9.75
CA TYR A 57 10.62 23.69 8.79
C TYR A 57 12.07 23.55 9.25
N LEU A 58 12.60 22.34 9.19
CA LEU A 58 13.98 21.97 9.47
C LEU A 58 14.61 21.54 8.15
N SER A 59 15.60 22.31 7.69
CA SER A 59 16.26 22.07 6.40
C SER A 59 17.26 20.93 6.45
N ARG A 60 17.93 20.75 7.59
CA ARG A 60 18.98 19.74 7.78
C ARG A 60 18.79 19.07 9.12
N VAL A 61 18.70 17.74 9.10
CA VAL A 61 18.62 16.92 10.30
C VAL A 61 19.91 16.11 10.42
N PRO A 62 20.65 16.24 11.54
CA PRO A 62 21.81 15.40 11.82
C PRO A 62 21.58 13.90 11.59
N PRO A 63 22.59 13.17 11.11
CA PRO A 63 22.55 11.71 11.06
C PRO A 63 22.38 11.16 12.48
N HIS A 64 21.70 10.02 12.62
CA HIS A 64 21.34 9.38 13.89
C HIS A 64 20.27 10.12 14.74
N MET A 65 19.75 11.27 14.30
CA MET A 65 18.74 11.98 15.07
C MET A 65 17.34 11.42 14.82
N ASN A 66 16.70 10.91 15.87
CA ASN A 66 15.34 10.39 15.82
C ASN A 66 14.29 11.49 16.11
N PRO A 67 13.05 11.37 15.60
CA PRO A 67 11.95 12.29 15.93
C PRO A 67 11.72 12.45 17.44
N SER A 68 11.95 11.40 18.23
CA SER A 68 11.86 11.44 19.69
C SER A 68 12.91 12.35 20.32
N HIS A 69 14.13 12.38 19.77
CA HIS A 69 15.21 13.24 20.25
C HIS A 69 14.91 14.71 19.91
N VAL A 70 14.44 14.95 18.68
CA VAL A 70 13.93 16.27 18.25
C VAL A 70 12.84 16.73 19.22
N ARG A 71 11.84 15.89 19.52
CA ARG A 71 10.79 16.20 20.50
C ARG A 71 11.36 16.62 21.84
N GLN A 72 12.33 15.87 22.38
CA GLN A 72 12.92 16.16 23.69
C GLN A 72 13.63 17.53 23.72
N ILE A 73 14.34 17.89 22.66
CA ILE A 73 15.03 19.18 22.56
C ILE A 73 14.00 20.32 22.48
N PHE A 74 13.05 20.21 21.56
CA PHE A 74 12.04 21.26 21.35
C PHE A 74 11.01 21.36 22.47
N SER A 75 10.78 20.27 23.22
CA SER A 75 9.89 20.26 24.39
C SER A 75 10.33 21.25 25.49
N LYS A 76 11.61 21.63 25.53
CA LYS A 76 12.13 22.64 26.48
C LYS A 76 11.63 24.05 26.17
N TYR A 77 11.38 24.33 24.89
CA TYR A 77 10.97 25.65 24.41
C TYR A 77 9.44 25.77 24.29
N GLY A 78 8.75 24.64 24.12
CA GLY A 78 7.30 24.57 24.25
C GLY A 78 6.70 23.24 23.80
N GLU A 79 5.38 23.16 23.87
CA GLU A 79 4.64 21.94 23.58
C GLU A 79 4.64 21.62 22.07
N VAL A 80 5.26 20.48 21.73
CA VAL A 80 5.33 19.93 20.37
C VAL A 80 4.23 18.90 20.19
N GLN A 81 3.44 19.02 19.13
CA GLN A 81 2.36 18.07 18.83
C GLN A 81 2.86 17.02 17.83
N ARG A 82 2.97 17.40 16.56
CA ARG A 82 3.31 16.51 15.45
C ARG A 82 4.73 16.79 14.94
N ILE A 83 5.43 15.73 14.56
CA ILE A 83 6.80 15.78 14.00
C ILE A 83 6.84 14.81 12.83
N TYR A 84 7.36 15.28 11.70
CA TYR A 84 7.52 14.49 10.49
C TYR A 84 8.93 14.74 9.99
N LEU A 85 9.67 13.67 9.79
CA LEU A 85 11.01 13.71 9.23
C LEU A 85 10.97 12.87 7.97
N VAL A 86 11.46 13.43 6.86
CA VAL A 86 11.58 12.71 5.61
C VAL A 86 12.83 11.85 5.69
N PRO A 87 12.70 10.50 5.65
CA PRO A 87 13.86 9.64 5.58
C PRO A 87 14.61 9.94 4.29
N GLU A 88 15.92 10.12 4.39
CA GLU A 88 16.76 10.21 3.20
C GLU A 88 16.60 8.89 2.45
N GLY A 89 16.19 8.97 1.17
CA GLY A 89 15.86 7.79 0.38
C GLY A 89 16.99 6.77 0.47
N GLN A 90 16.63 5.51 0.76
CA GLN A 90 17.54 4.38 0.65
C GLN A 90 17.87 4.20 -0.84
N GLY A 91 18.74 5.05 -1.38
CA GLY A 91 19.35 4.80 -2.67
C GLY A 91 19.94 3.39 -2.60
N HIS A 92 19.66 2.57 -3.61
CA HIS A 92 20.07 1.18 -3.76
C HIS A 92 21.60 1.01 -3.58
N ARG A 93 22.08 1.12 -2.35
CA ARG A 93 23.46 0.87 -1.97
C ARG A 93 23.46 -0.53 -1.39
N LYS A 94 23.46 -1.50 -2.31
CA LYS A 94 23.77 -2.89 -2.00
C LYS A 94 25.12 -2.88 -1.27
N HIS A 95 25.15 -3.51 -0.09
CA HIS A 95 26.32 -3.74 0.75
C HIS A 95 26.87 -2.53 1.53
N SER A 96 26.37 -2.30 2.75
CA SER A 96 27.16 -1.78 3.89
C SER A 96 26.32 -1.78 5.16
N ASN A 97 26.88 -2.31 6.25
CA ASN A 97 26.33 -2.41 7.61
C ASN A 97 25.40 -1.26 8.00
N VAL A 98 24.24 -1.62 8.57
CA VAL A 98 23.26 -0.84 9.34
C VAL A 98 23.66 0.64 9.54
N LYS A 99 23.52 1.45 8.48
CA LYS A 99 23.65 2.91 8.63
C LYS A 99 22.38 3.41 9.29
N ALA A 100 22.54 4.18 10.36
CA ALA A 100 21.40 4.76 11.06
C ALA A 100 20.57 5.60 10.07
N LYS A 101 19.24 5.56 10.26
CA LYS A 101 18.29 6.32 9.45
C LYS A 101 18.69 7.80 9.48
N ALA A 102 19.15 8.28 8.32
CA ALA A 102 19.36 9.68 8.07
C ALA A 102 18.04 10.29 7.60
N TYR A 103 17.83 11.56 7.95
CA TYR A 103 16.66 12.32 7.53
C TYR A 103 17.16 13.56 6.81
N SER A 104 16.57 13.89 5.67
CA SER A 104 16.94 15.08 4.91
C SER A 104 16.27 16.31 5.49
N GLU A 105 14.94 16.26 5.56
CA GLU A 105 14.07 17.39 5.89
C GLU A 105 13.12 17.04 7.04
N GLY A 106 12.65 18.06 7.76
CA GLY A 106 11.73 17.87 8.87
C GLY A 106 10.73 18.99 9.05
N TRP A 107 9.56 18.64 9.59
CA TRP A 107 8.51 19.58 9.98
C TRP A 107 8.12 19.31 11.42
N VAL A 108 8.06 20.37 12.21
CA VAL A 108 7.69 20.32 13.63
C VAL A 108 6.52 21.25 13.87
N GLU A 109 5.42 20.72 14.39
CA GLU A 109 4.23 21.48 14.75
C GLU A 109 4.22 21.80 16.25
N PHE A 110 4.14 23.09 16.58
CA PHE A 110 3.94 23.59 17.93
C PHE A 110 2.48 23.93 18.20
N ALA A 111 2.07 23.77 19.45
CA ALA A 111 0.73 24.14 19.90
C ALA A 111 0.40 25.64 19.68
N LYS A 112 1.43 26.51 19.77
CA LYS A 112 1.30 27.97 19.61
C LYS A 112 2.28 28.51 18.57
N LYS A 113 1.79 29.29 17.59
CA LYS A 113 2.62 29.94 16.55
C LYS A 113 3.60 30.97 17.10
N SER A 114 3.32 31.56 18.27
CA SER A 114 4.25 32.46 18.95
C SER A 114 5.51 31.73 19.44
N VAL A 115 5.34 30.50 19.92
CA VAL A 115 6.46 29.63 20.31
C VAL A 115 7.26 29.26 19.07
N ALA A 116 6.60 28.82 17.99
CA ALA A 116 7.25 28.48 16.73
C ALA A 116 8.13 29.63 16.19
N LYS A 117 7.62 30.86 16.18
CA LYS A 117 8.39 32.06 15.78
C LYS A 117 9.62 32.29 16.67
N ARG A 118 9.44 32.17 17.99
CA ARG A 118 10.51 32.38 18.97
C ARG A 118 11.61 31.32 18.81
N VAL A 119 11.21 30.06 18.69
CA VAL A 119 12.11 28.92 18.44
C VAL A 119 12.90 29.13 17.16
N ALA A 120 12.25 29.53 16.06
CA ALA A 120 12.94 29.80 14.81
C ALA A 120 13.98 30.92 14.98
N ASN A 121 13.67 32.00 15.69
CA ASN A 121 14.63 33.09 15.90
C ASN A 121 15.78 32.72 16.85
N LEU A 122 15.52 31.89 17.87
CA LEU A 122 16.51 31.53 18.89
C LEU A 122 17.46 30.41 18.46
N LEU A 123 16.92 29.39 17.79
CA LEU A 123 17.69 28.19 17.44
C LEU A 123 18.28 28.25 16.04
N ASN A 124 17.81 29.15 15.16
CA ASN A 124 18.40 29.26 13.84
C ASN A 124 19.83 29.81 13.93
N GLY A 125 20.81 29.00 13.52
CA GLY A 125 22.23 29.32 13.64
C GLY A 125 22.87 28.87 14.94
N GLU A 126 22.10 28.33 15.89
CA GLU A 126 22.62 27.80 17.14
C GLU A 126 23.14 26.37 16.95
N GLN A 127 24.21 26.02 17.67
CA GLN A 127 24.69 24.64 17.70
C GLN A 127 23.68 23.76 18.43
N ILE A 128 23.47 22.53 17.96
CA ILE A 128 22.61 21.58 18.67
C ILE A 128 23.15 21.31 20.08
N GLY A 129 24.49 21.29 20.18
CA GLY A 129 25.22 21.17 21.42
C GLY A 129 25.06 19.78 22.05
N GLY A 130 25.10 19.73 23.37
CA GLY A 130 25.08 18.50 24.16
C GLY A 130 26.46 18.08 24.66
N LYS A 131 26.68 16.77 24.79
CA LYS A 131 27.98 16.24 25.27
C LYS A 131 29.01 16.37 24.14
N LYS A 132 30.25 16.75 24.41
CA LYS A 132 31.31 16.85 23.37
C LYS A 132 31.56 15.55 22.59
N ARG A 133 31.22 14.38 23.18
CA ARG A 133 31.29 13.06 22.53
C ARG A 133 30.05 12.71 21.69
N SER A 134 28.98 13.49 21.71
CA SER A 134 27.79 13.19 20.90
C SER A 134 28.01 13.53 19.44
N SER A 135 27.49 12.69 18.54
CA SER A 135 27.63 12.85 17.09
C SER A 135 27.13 14.18 16.55
N PHE A 136 26.18 14.83 17.22
CA PHE A 136 25.50 16.04 16.76
C PHE A 136 26.04 17.33 17.42
N TYR A 137 27.16 17.26 18.13
CA TYR A 137 27.67 18.41 18.90
C TYR A 137 28.03 19.61 18.00
N TYR A 138 28.66 19.35 16.85
CA TYR A 138 29.12 20.37 15.90
C TYR A 138 28.04 20.78 14.89
N ASP A 139 26.91 20.11 14.87
CA ASP A 139 25.84 20.42 13.94
C ASP A 139 25.12 21.71 14.35
N ILE A 140 24.65 22.43 13.33
CA ILE A 140 23.95 23.71 13.47
C ILE A 140 22.50 23.52 13.05
N TRP A 141 21.58 24.09 13.83
CA TRP A 141 20.17 24.13 13.48
C TRP A 141 19.89 25.13 12.36
N ASN A 142 19.24 24.66 11.29
CA ASN A 142 18.65 25.51 10.26
C ASN A 142 17.14 25.35 10.30
N ILE A 143 16.48 26.33 10.95
CA ILE A 143 15.05 26.29 11.26
C ILE A 143 14.38 27.53 10.70
N LYS A 144 13.28 27.32 9.98
CA LYS A 144 12.47 28.40 9.42
C LYS A 144 11.02 28.28 9.88
N TYR A 145 10.47 29.36 10.44
CA TYR A 145 9.03 29.44 10.68
C TYR A 145 8.28 29.66 9.37
N LEU A 146 7.28 28.83 9.09
CA LEU A 146 6.43 28.98 7.92
C LEU A 146 5.15 29.73 8.29
N ARG A 147 4.98 30.94 7.73
CA ARG A 147 3.78 31.77 7.96
C ARG A 147 2.62 31.26 7.09
N LYS A 148 1.42 31.18 7.68
CA LYS A 148 0.18 30.68 7.05
C LYS A 148 0.17 29.19 6.69
N PHE A 149 1.27 28.48 6.86
CA PHE A 149 1.37 27.05 6.61
C PHE A 149 0.81 26.25 7.78
N LYS A 150 -0.02 25.25 7.48
CA LYS A 150 -0.56 24.29 8.46
C LYS A 150 -0.01 22.90 8.19
N TRP A 151 -0.02 22.07 9.23
CA TRP A 151 0.35 20.67 9.10
C TRP A 151 -0.54 19.90 8.12
N ASP A 152 -1.82 20.26 8.06
CA ASP A 152 -2.79 19.57 7.20
C ASP A 152 -2.49 19.81 5.71
N ASP A 153 -1.89 20.96 5.37
CA ASP A 153 -1.43 21.25 4.00
C ASP A 153 -0.27 20.31 3.61
N LEU A 154 0.68 20.06 4.54
CA LEU A 154 1.77 19.11 4.34
C LEU A 154 1.26 17.69 4.11
N VAL A 155 0.34 17.24 4.97
CA VAL A 155 -0.24 15.90 4.87
C VAL A 155 -1.08 15.77 3.62
N GLY A 156 -1.84 16.80 3.25
CA GLY A 156 -2.60 16.85 2.01
C GLY A 156 -1.70 16.62 0.79
N GLU A 157 -0.60 17.37 0.68
CA GLU A 157 0.34 17.22 -0.44
C GLU A 157 1.00 15.82 -0.49
N ILE A 158 1.35 15.25 0.67
CA ILE A 158 1.91 13.89 0.74
C ILE A 158 0.86 12.84 0.33
N ALA A 159 -0.37 12.98 0.82
CA ALA A 159 -1.49 12.08 0.50
C ALA A 159 -1.83 12.13 -0.99
N GLU A 160 -1.84 13.32 -1.60
CA GLU A 160 -2.06 13.46 -3.04
C GLU A 160 -0.95 12.80 -3.86
N LYS A 161 0.32 13.04 -3.51
CA LYS A 161 1.45 12.42 -4.22
C LYS A 161 1.45 10.89 -4.11
N THR A 162 1.11 10.37 -2.94
CA THR A 162 1.02 8.91 -2.70
C THR A 162 -0.16 8.32 -3.47
N HIS A 163 -1.33 8.93 -3.38
CA HIS A 163 -2.53 8.51 -4.11
C HIS A 163 -2.31 8.53 -5.63
N ILE A 164 -1.70 9.58 -6.19
CA ILE A 164 -1.37 9.64 -7.63
C ILE A 164 -0.42 8.50 -8.02
N ARG A 165 0.57 8.18 -7.19
CA ARG A 165 1.51 7.09 -7.45
C ARG A 165 0.80 5.74 -7.43
N GLU A 166 -0.03 5.50 -6.42
CA GLU A 166 -0.84 4.28 -6.28
C GLU A 166 -1.83 4.13 -7.43
N GLN A 167 -2.50 5.21 -7.84
CA GLN A 167 -3.38 5.23 -8.99
C GLN A 167 -2.66 4.84 -10.29
N LYS A 168 -1.44 5.35 -10.50
CA LYS A 168 -0.64 4.97 -11.68
C LYS A 168 -0.27 3.49 -11.65
N LEU A 169 0.26 3.01 -10.52
CA LEU A 169 0.64 1.60 -10.36
C LEU A 169 -0.56 0.66 -10.53
N THR A 170 -1.71 1.01 -9.96
CA THR A 170 -2.93 0.19 -10.07
C THR A 170 -3.45 0.16 -11.51
N LEU A 171 -3.38 1.27 -12.25
CA LEU A 171 -3.72 1.30 -13.67
C LEU A 171 -2.77 0.44 -14.51
N GLU A 172 -1.46 0.48 -14.25
CA GLU A 172 -0.46 -0.36 -14.91
C GLU A 172 -0.71 -1.85 -14.64
N ILE A 173 -0.93 -2.23 -13.38
CA ILE A 173 -1.26 -3.60 -12.98
C ILE A 173 -2.56 -4.05 -13.65
N THR A 174 -3.58 -3.19 -13.68
CA THR A 174 -4.88 -3.52 -14.29
C THR A 174 -4.76 -3.70 -15.79
N ALA A 175 -3.97 -2.87 -16.48
CA ALA A 175 -3.70 -3.03 -17.90
C ALA A 175 -2.97 -4.35 -18.20
N ALA A 176 -1.94 -4.70 -17.42
CA ALA A 176 -1.21 -5.96 -17.56
C ALA A 176 -2.10 -7.19 -17.28
N LYS A 177 -2.93 -7.13 -16.23
CA LYS A 177 -3.92 -8.18 -15.92
C LYS A 177 -4.91 -8.35 -17.06
N LYS A 178 -5.47 -7.25 -17.57
CA LYS A 178 -6.41 -7.28 -18.71
C LYS A 178 -5.79 -7.90 -19.96
N GLN A 179 -4.52 -7.58 -20.25
CA GLN A 179 -3.79 -8.20 -21.36
C GLN A 179 -3.63 -9.71 -21.13
N ARG A 180 -3.17 -10.13 -19.96
CA ARG A 180 -3.01 -11.55 -19.60
C ARG A 180 -4.33 -12.32 -19.71
N ASP A 181 -5.41 -11.80 -19.15
CA ASP A 181 -6.72 -12.45 -19.17
C ASP A 181 -7.28 -12.52 -20.61
N HIS A 182 -7.00 -11.51 -21.45
CA HIS A 182 -7.33 -11.54 -22.87
C HIS A 182 -6.59 -12.66 -23.62
N TYR A 183 -5.30 -12.88 -23.34
CA TYR A 183 -4.54 -13.98 -23.92
C TYR A 183 -5.09 -15.35 -23.51
N LEU A 184 -5.42 -15.54 -22.22
CA LEU A 184 -6.02 -16.78 -21.72
C LEU A 184 -7.38 -17.05 -22.39
N SER A 185 -8.26 -16.05 -22.45
CA SER A 185 -9.57 -16.18 -23.11
C SER A 185 -9.45 -16.52 -24.60
N ASN A 186 -8.51 -15.91 -25.31
CA ASN A 186 -8.28 -16.22 -26.72
C ASN A 186 -7.73 -17.64 -26.93
N ALA A 187 -6.84 -18.11 -26.04
CA ALA A 187 -6.34 -19.47 -26.06
C ALA A 187 -7.47 -20.49 -25.84
N GLU A 188 -8.35 -20.25 -24.86
CA GLU A 188 -9.54 -21.08 -24.62
C GLU A 188 -10.50 -21.10 -25.81
N LYS A 189 -10.81 -19.93 -26.40
CA LYS A 189 -11.63 -19.83 -27.62
C LYS A 189 -11.01 -20.60 -28.79
N SER A 190 -9.70 -20.58 -28.95
CA SER A 190 -9.03 -21.35 -30.00
C SER A 190 -9.16 -22.86 -29.77
N ARG A 191 -9.07 -23.33 -28.51
CA ARG A 191 -9.26 -24.74 -28.15
C ARG A 191 -10.70 -25.18 -28.42
N THR A 192 -11.70 -24.40 -27.99
CA THR A 192 -13.11 -24.72 -28.25
C THR A 192 -13.42 -24.71 -29.74
N GLN A 193 -12.90 -23.74 -30.50
CA GLN A 193 -13.05 -23.71 -31.96
C GLN A 193 -12.41 -24.92 -32.64
N LYS A 194 -11.26 -25.41 -32.18
CA LYS A 194 -10.65 -26.64 -32.71
C LYS A 194 -11.57 -27.85 -32.52
N PHE A 195 -12.11 -28.05 -31.32
CA PHE A 195 -13.07 -29.15 -31.07
C PHE A 195 -14.34 -29.04 -31.93
N ILE A 196 -14.84 -27.81 -32.14
CA ILE A 196 -16.00 -27.57 -33.02
C ILE A 196 -15.66 -27.90 -34.48
N ARG A 197 -14.52 -27.42 -34.99
CA ARG A 197 -14.06 -27.71 -36.36
C ARG A 197 -13.88 -29.20 -36.59
N GLU A 198 -13.20 -29.89 -35.66
CA GLU A 198 -13.00 -31.34 -35.74
C GLU A 198 -14.34 -32.10 -35.77
N ARG A 199 -15.34 -31.65 -35.00
CA ARG A 199 -16.69 -32.23 -35.02
C ARG A 199 -17.40 -32.00 -36.37
N ILE A 200 -17.29 -30.80 -36.93
CA ILE A 200 -17.88 -30.47 -38.24
C ILE A 200 -17.22 -31.27 -39.36
N GLU A 201 -15.88 -31.38 -39.34
CA GLU A 201 -15.11 -32.16 -40.32
C GLU A 201 -15.48 -33.65 -40.27
N LYS A 202 -15.68 -34.24 -39.08
CA LYS A 202 -16.18 -35.62 -38.94
C LYS A 202 -17.59 -35.79 -39.51
N CYS A 203 -18.49 -34.83 -39.29
CA CYS A 203 -19.85 -34.87 -39.84
C CYS A 203 -19.87 -34.68 -41.38
N ASN A 204 -18.95 -33.89 -41.94
CA ASN A 204 -18.84 -33.69 -43.39
C ASN A 204 -18.14 -34.87 -44.09
N GLY A 205 -17.18 -35.53 -43.42
CA GLY A 205 -16.50 -36.73 -43.95
C GLY A 205 -17.41 -37.97 -44.03
N SER A 206 -18.50 -38.02 -43.25
CA SER A 206 -19.54 -39.05 -43.38
C SER A 206 -20.56 -38.79 -44.51
N ALA A 207 -20.45 -37.70 -45.26
CA ALA A 207 -21.42 -37.32 -46.30
C ALA A 207 -21.11 -37.86 -47.71
N THR A 208 -20.05 -38.67 -47.91
CA THR A 208 -19.78 -39.37 -49.18
C THR A 208 -20.18 -40.85 -49.18
N GLY A 209 -21.02 -41.26 -48.24
CA GLY A 209 -21.64 -42.58 -48.23
C GLY A 209 -22.98 -42.58 -47.50
N THR A 210 -24.05 -42.29 -48.25
CA THR A 210 -25.48 -42.49 -47.91
C THR A 210 -25.99 -41.79 -46.63
N ASP A 211 -26.89 -40.81 -46.82
CA ASP A 211 -27.63 -40.16 -45.73
C ASP A 211 -28.29 -41.18 -44.77
N PRO A 212 -28.35 -40.85 -43.47
CA PRO A 212 -29.63 -40.33 -43.00
C PRO A 212 -29.48 -39.10 -42.12
N CYS A 213 -29.84 -37.93 -42.67
CA CYS A 213 -30.65 -37.00 -41.89
C CYS A 213 -32.03 -37.67 -41.67
N VAL A 214 -32.57 -37.57 -40.46
CA VAL A 214 -33.84 -38.18 -40.00
C VAL A 214 -33.75 -39.64 -39.55
N ALA A 215 -33.24 -39.87 -38.33
CA ALA A 215 -33.80 -40.87 -37.41
C ALA A 215 -33.19 -40.71 -36.01
N THR A 216 -33.85 -39.95 -35.13
CA THR A 216 -34.35 -40.43 -33.83
C THR A 216 -34.82 -39.24 -33.00
N GLY A 217 -36.15 -39.15 -32.83
CA GLY A 217 -36.73 -38.42 -31.71
C GLY A 217 -36.28 -39.09 -30.41
N LYS A 218 -35.25 -38.55 -29.77
CA LYS A 218 -35.06 -38.68 -28.33
C LYS A 218 -34.96 -37.27 -27.78
N ARG A 219 -36.02 -36.89 -27.06
CA ARG A 219 -36.02 -35.79 -26.10
C ARG A 219 -34.97 -36.15 -25.05
N PHE A 220 -33.70 -35.81 -25.31
CA PHE A 220 -32.64 -35.97 -24.33
C PHE A 220 -32.84 -34.89 -23.28
N ARG A 221 -33.22 -35.36 -22.09
CA ARG A 221 -33.30 -34.56 -20.88
C ARG A 221 -31.97 -33.81 -20.71
N GLY A 222 -32.05 -32.61 -20.16
CA GLY A 222 -30.87 -31.87 -19.75
C GLY A 222 -30.02 -32.72 -18.82
N ASP A 223 -28.95 -33.28 -19.34
CA ASP A 223 -27.86 -33.82 -18.57
C ASP A 223 -26.80 -32.72 -18.52
N THR A 224 -26.80 -32.00 -17.40
CA THR A 224 -25.82 -32.26 -16.34
C THR A 224 -24.46 -31.74 -16.80
N ILE A 225 -24.23 -30.47 -16.46
CA ILE A 225 -22.90 -29.89 -16.22
C ILE A 225 -22.04 -30.97 -15.55
N PRO A 226 -20.84 -31.30 -16.03
CA PRO A 226 -19.96 -32.23 -15.33
C PRO A 226 -19.77 -31.70 -13.90
N ARG A 227 -20.35 -32.42 -12.93
CA ARG A 227 -20.17 -32.18 -11.51
C ARG A 227 -18.81 -32.72 -11.11
N GLU A 228 -17.78 -32.03 -11.56
CA GLU A 228 -16.42 -32.22 -11.07
C GLU A 228 -15.67 -30.89 -11.10
N ILE A 229 -16.27 -29.88 -10.45
CA ILE A 229 -15.63 -28.88 -9.57
C ILE A 229 -16.79 -28.40 -8.67
N LYS A 230 -17.16 -29.23 -7.71
CA LYS A 230 -17.88 -28.82 -6.49
C LYS A 230 -17.14 -29.49 -5.36
N LEU A 231 -16.08 -28.84 -4.89
CA LEU A 231 -15.53 -28.88 -3.52
C LEU A 231 -14.32 -27.93 -3.47
N LYS A 232 -14.27 -27.09 -2.42
CA LYS A 232 -13.44 -25.88 -2.20
C LYS A 232 -14.02 -24.68 -2.96
N TRP A 233 -14.86 -23.82 -2.38
CA TRP A 233 -14.71 -23.08 -1.12
C TRP A 233 -16.06 -22.91 -0.39
N ILE A 234 -16.16 -23.44 0.83
CA ILE A 234 -16.68 -22.71 2.00
C ILE A 234 -15.43 -22.44 2.85
#